data_AF-A0A538QGK7-F1
#
_entry.id   AF-A0A538QGK7-F1
#
_cell.length_a   1.000
_cell.length_b   1.000
_cell.length_c   1.000
_cell.angle_alpha   90.00
_cell.angle_beta   90.00
_cell.angle_gamma   90.00
#
_symmetry.space_group_name_H-M   'P 1'
#
loop_
_entity.id
_entity.type
_entity.pdbx_description
1 polymer ?
#
loop_
_entity_poly.entity_id
_entity_poly.type
_entity_poly.pdbx_seq_one_letter_code
_entity_poly.pdbx_strand_id
1 'polypeptide(L)'
;MGRVRMVIDPRLPDGLEQHAWSRVTVRLGDGRTLESPARGASGHPDQPLGDEQLRAKFLGCATPVLGADEAADVAGQLAHLEDVPDIRALTARLTGAQE
;
A
#
# COMPACT_ATOMS: atom_id res chain seq x y z
N MET A 1 -20.05 11.40 8.74
CA MET A 1 -19.29 12.24 7.80
C MET A 1 -19.38 13.76 8.06
N GLY A 2 -20.18 14.29 9.00
CA GLY A 2 -20.36 15.75 9.17
C GLY A 2 -19.18 16.58 9.71
N ARG A 3 -17.98 16.01 9.87
CA ARG A 3 -16.76 16.71 10.33
C ARG A 3 -15.64 16.70 9.29
N VAL A 4 -15.91 16.18 8.09
CA VAL A 4 -14.96 16.12 6.98
C VAL A 4 -15.43 17.08 5.91
N ARG A 5 -14.52 17.94 5.44
CA ARG A 5 -14.77 18.85 4.31
C ARG A 5 -13.61 18.71 3.33
N MET A 6 -13.93 18.32 2.11
CA MET A 6 -12.98 18.30 1.00
C MET A 6 -12.87 19.71 0.42
N VAL A 7 -11.66 20.10 0.05
CA VAL A 7 -11.36 21.37 -0.61
C VAL A 7 -10.33 21.14 -1.70
N ILE A 8 -10.42 21.91 -2.77
CA ILE A 8 -9.33 22.02 -3.74
C ILE A 8 -8.33 23.00 -3.13
N ASP A 9 -7.16 22.52 -2.75
CA ASP A 9 -6.12 23.35 -2.13
C ASP A 9 -5.20 23.93 -3.22
N PRO A 10 -5.26 25.24 -3.50
CA PRO A 10 -4.48 25.85 -4.58
C PRO A 10 -2.96 25.83 -4.32
N ARG A 11 -2.54 25.41 -3.12
CA ARG A 11 -1.13 25.25 -2.76
C ARG A 11 -0.55 23.89 -3.15
N LEU A 12 -1.40 22.93 -3.56
CA LEU A 12 -0.92 21.64 -4.07
C LEU A 12 -0.52 21.78 -5.54
N PRO A 13 0.53 21.07 -6.01
CA PRO A 13 0.92 21.09 -7.41
C PRO A 13 -0.17 20.44 -8.27
N ASP A 14 -0.40 20.96 -9.47
CA ASP A 14 -1.37 20.44 -10.45
C ASP A 14 -0.70 19.60 -11.55
N GLY A 15 0.50 19.09 -11.27
CA GLY A 15 1.25 18.22 -12.18
C GLY A 15 0.76 16.77 -12.12
N LEU A 16 0.84 16.05 -13.25
CA LEU A 16 0.39 14.66 -13.37
C LEU A 16 0.97 13.74 -12.29
N GLU A 17 2.25 13.92 -12.01
CA GLU A 17 3.04 13.19 -11.02
C GLU A 17 2.70 13.56 -9.56
N GLN A 18 1.96 14.65 -9.31
CA GLN A 18 1.61 15.11 -7.96
C GLN A 18 0.11 15.17 -7.70
N HIS A 19 -0.75 14.76 -8.64
CA HIS A 19 -2.21 14.77 -8.44
C HIS A 19 -2.70 13.89 -7.28
N ALA A 20 -1.90 12.91 -6.86
CA ALA A 20 -2.21 12.07 -5.70
C ALA A 20 -1.76 12.69 -4.36
N TRP A 21 -1.21 13.91 -4.37
CA TRP A 21 -0.78 14.56 -3.15
C TRP A 21 -1.98 15.09 -2.38
N SER A 22 -1.88 15.02 -1.07
CA SER A 22 -2.92 15.50 -0.19
C SER A 22 -2.33 16.15 1.04
N ARG A 23 -3.10 17.07 1.61
CA ARG A 23 -2.86 17.65 2.92
C ARG A 23 -4.11 17.51 3.77
N VAL A 24 -3.91 17.18 5.04
CA VAL A 24 -4.99 17.08 6.02
C VAL A 24 -4.77 18.12 7.11
N THR A 25 -5.82 18.89 7.39
CA THR A 25 -5.89 19.81 8.52
C THR A 25 -6.93 19.29 9.50
N VAL A 26 -6.54 19.12 10.78
CA VAL A 26 -7.43 18.68 11.86
C VAL A 26 -7.58 19.81 12.87
N ARG A 27 -8.83 20.20 13.17
CA ARG A 27 -9.16 21.12 14.26
C ARG A 27 -9.59 20.33 15.48
N LEU A 28 -8.93 20.57 16.61
CA LEU A 28 -9.18 19.90 17.87
C LEU A 28 -10.23 20.67 18.70
N GLY A 29 -10.86 19.98 19.67
CA GLY A 29 -11.89 20.58 20.52
C GLY A 29 -11.38 21.70 21.43
N ASP A 30 -10.07 21.76 21.67
CA ASP A 30 -9.40 22.82 22.43
C ASP A 30 -9.02 24.04 21.57
N GLY A 31 -9.43 24.06 20.29
CA GLY A 31 -9.16 25.14 19.34
C GLY A 31 -7.83 25.02 18.60
N ARG A 32 -6.95 24.08 18.95
CA ARG A 32 -5.70 23.86 18.20
C ARG A 32 -5.97 23.32 16.80
N THR A 33 -5.06 23.63 15.88
CA THR A 33 -5.06 23.12 14.51
C THR A 33 -3.77 22.38 14.24
N LEU A 34 -3.89 21.14 13.77
CA LEU A 34 -2.78 20.31 13.30
C LEU A 34 -2.86 20.21 11.78
N GLU A 35 -1.73 20.27 11.10
CA GLU A 35 -1.65 20.22 9.64
C GLU A 35 -0.56 19.25 9.21
N SER A 36 -0.86 18.41 8.21
CA SER A 36 0.15 17.59 7.56
C SER A 36 0.88 18.38 6.48
N PRO A 37 2.15 18.07 6.17
CA PRO A 37 2.72 18.51 4.90
C PRO A 37 1.91 17.95 3.73
N ALA A 38 2.02 18.62 2.57
CA ALA A 38 1.58 18.04 1.31
C ALA A 38 2.49 16.85 0.98
N ARG A 39 1.90 15.67 0.77
CA ARG A 39 2.66 14.48 0.38
C ARG A 39 1.82 13.55 -0.48
N GLY A 40 2.50 12.80 -1.35
CA GLY A 40 1.92 11.67 -2.04
C GLY A 40 1.59 10.51 -1.10
N ALA A 41 0.83 9.55 -1.61
CA ALA A 41 0.58 8.29 -0.91
C ALA A 41 1.85 7.46 -0.76
N SER A 42 1.96 6.67 0.31
CA SER A 42 3.02 5.66 0.44
C SER A 42 2.93 4.65 -0.71
N GLY A 43 4.05 4.37 -1.36
CA GLY A 43 4.11 3.59 -2.60
C GLY A 43 4.03 4.41 -3.88
N HIS A 44 3.92 5.75 -3.79
CA HIS A 44 4.18 6.63 -4.93
C HIS A 44 5.62 6.42 -5.44
N PRO A 45 5.92 6.61 -6.74
CA PRO A 45 7.30 6.50 -7.25
C PRO A 45 8.33 7.36 -6.47
N ASP A 46 7.94 8.54 -5.99
CA ASP A 46 8.79 9.41 -5.16
C ASP A 46 8.93 8.94 -3.69
N GLN A 47 8.04 8.06 -3.24
CA GLN A 47 8.00 7.49 -1.88
C GLN A 47 7.70 5.99 -1.96
N PRO A 48 8.58 5.20 -2.58
CA PRO A 48 8.34 3.79 -2.80
C PRO A 48 8.23 3.06 -1.46
N LEU A 49 7.49 1.96 -1.45
CA LEU A 49 7.47 1.06 -0.30
C LEU A 49 8.78 0.27 -0.26
N GLY A 50 9.36 0.10 0.92
CA GLY A 50 10.46 -0.83 1.12
C GLY A 50 9.99 -2.28 1.04
N ASP A 51 10.94 -3.21 0.89
CA ASP A 51 10.66 -4.65 0.71
C ASP A 51 9.81 -5.24 1.84
N GLU A 52 10.10 -4.87 3.09
CA GLU A 52 9.31 -5.31 4.24
C GLU A 52 7.86 -4.80 4.18
N GLN A 53 7.66 -3.56 3.74
CA GLN A 53 6.32 -2.97 3.61
C GLN A 53 5.53 -3.60 2.45
N LEU A 54 6.21 -3.89 1.33
CA LEU A 54 5.62 -4.64 0.22
C LEU A 54 5.25 -6.06 0.65
N ARG A 55 6.14 -6.75 1.36
CA ARG A 55 5.88 -8.08 1.92
C ARG A 55 4.70 -8.08 2.88
N ALA A 56 4.65 -7.12 3.80
CA ALA A 56 3.53 -6.98 4.74
C ALA A 56 2.20 -6.73 4.01
N LYS A 57 2.22 -5.86 2.99
CA LYS A 57 1.04 -5.61 2.15
C LYS A 57 0.60 -6.88 1.40
N PHE A 58 1.53 -7.61 0.81
CA PHE A 58 1.25 -8.88 0.14
C PHE A 58 0.59 -9.88 1.09
N LEU A 59 1.18 -10.09 2.27
CA LEU A 59 0.63 -11.01 3.27
C LEU A 59 -0.77 -10.60 3.74
N GLY A 60 -1.04 -9.31 3.91
CA GLY A 60 -2.36 -8.80 4.25
C GLY A 60 -3.44 -9.13 3.21
N CYS A 61 -3.07 -9.23 1.94
CA CYS A 61 -3.97 -9.62 0.85
C CYS A 61 -4.04 -11.13 0.62
N ALA A 62 -2.91 -11.84 0.73
CA ALA A 62 -2.81 -13.25 0.35
C ALA A 62 -3.23 -14.21 1.47
N THR A 63 -2.93 -13.88 2.73
CA THR A 63 -3.24 -14.73 3.91
C THR A 63 -4.72 -15.13 3.98
N PRO A 64 -5.71 -14.25 3.73
CA PRO A 64 -7.12 -14.63 3.75
C PRO A 64 -7.53 -15.68 2.71
N VAL A 65 -6.74 -15.89 1.66
CA VAL A 65 -7.06 -16.78 0.54
C VAL A 65 -6.21 -18.06 0.57
N LEU A 66 -4.92 -17.94 0.89
CA LEU A 66 -3.95 -19.04 0.85
C LEU A 66 -3.65 -19.63 2.23
N GLY A 67 -4.00 -18.93 3.31
CA GLY A 67 -3.46 -19.21 4.64
C GLY A 67 -2.10 -18.57 4.87
N ALA A 68 -1.68 -18.49 6.13
CA ALA A 68 -0.50 -17.71 6.54
C ALA A 68 0.82 -18.31 6.03
N ASP A 69 0.99 -19.62 6.15
CA ASP A 69 2.22 -20.32 5.77
C ASP A 69 2.42 -20.28 4.24
N GLU A 70 1.37 -20.64 3.49
CA GLU A 70 1.42 -20.62 2.02
C GLU A 70 1.67 -19.21 1.48
N ALA A 71 1.00 -18.19 2.03
CA ALA A 71 1.27 -16.80 1.68
C ALA A 71 2.72 -16.39 2.00
N ALA A 72 3.29 -16.89 3.10
CA ALA A 72 4.66 -16.57 3.48
C ALA A 72 5.69 -17.15 2.51
N ASP A 73 5.59 -18.41 2.10
CA ASP A 73 6.57 -18.95 1.15
C ASP A 73 6.29 -18.57 -0.31
N VAL A 74 5.05 -18.22 -0.68
CA VAL A 74 4.80 -17.56 -1.98
C VAL A 74 5.48 -16.18 -2.00
N ALA A 75 5.37 -15.39 -0.92
CA ALA A 75 6.08 -14.11 -0.82
C ALA A 75 7.60 -14.29 -0.91
N GLY A 76 8.14 -15.35 -0.31
CA GLY A 76 9.56 -15.70 -0.40
C GLY A 76 10.00 -16.05 -1.82
N GLN A 77 9.23 -16.87 -2.55
CA GLN A 77 9.52 -17.21 -3.94
C GLN A 77 9.44 -16.01 -4.87
N LEU A 78 8.47 -15.11 -4.66
CA LEU A 78 8.35 -13.88 -5.45
C LEU A 78 9.52 -12.91 -5.24
N ALA A 79 10.10 -12.87 -4.03
CA ALA A 79 11.26 -12.04 -3.73
C ALA A 79 12.56 -12.54 -4.39
N HIS A 80 12.58 -13.80 -4.84
CA HIS A 80 13.72 -14.47 -5.50
C HIS A 80 13.25 -15.16 -6.80
N LEU A 81 12.39 -14.49 -7.56
CA LEU A 81 11.73 -15.07 -8.72
C LEU A 81 12.75 -15.50 -9.80
N GLU A 82 13.86 -14.79 -9.92
CA GLU A 82 14.97 -15.11 -10.82
C GLU A 82 15.60 -16.48 -10.55
N ASP A 83 15.48 -16.98 -9.31
CA ASP A 83 16.01 -18.28 -8.90
C ASP A 83 15.00 -19.41 -9.08
N VAL A 84 13.77 -19.11 -9.52
CA VAL A 84 12.72 -20.11 -9.76
C VAL A 84 12.92 -20.72 -11.16
N PRO A 85 13.39 -21.97 -11.29
CA PRO A 85 13.72 -22.56 -12.59
C PRO A 85 12.50 -22.90 -13.44
N ASP A 86 11.33 -23.02 -12.81
CA ASP A 86 10.07 -23.35 -13.46
C ASP A 86 8.90 -22.62 -12.78
N ILE A 87 8.24 -21.75 -13.54
CA ILE A 87 7.11 -20.94 -13.04
C ILE A 87 5.95 -21.79 -12.51
N ARG A 88 5.84 -23.06 -12.95
CA ARG A 88 4.82 -24.00 -12.45
C ARG A 88 4.96 -24.28 -10.96
N ALA A 89 6.18 -24.20 -10.41
CA ALA A 89 6.43 -24.38 -8.98
C ALA A 89 5.79 -23.25 -8.15
N LEU A 90 5.74 -22.03 -8.70
CA LEU A 90 5.04 -20.90 -8.08
C LEU A 90 3.52 -20.99 -8.33
N THR A 91 3.09 -21.20 -9.57
CA THR A 91 1.66 -21.10 -9.91
C THR A 91 0.82 -22.24 -9.32
N ALA A 92 1.39 -23.42 -9.08
CA ALA A 92 0.70 -24.51 -8.37
C ALA A 92 0.25 -24.10 -6.95
N ARG A 93 0.97 -23.16 -6.34
CA ARG A 93 0.73 -22.63 -4.99
C ARG A 93 -0.29 -21.48 -4.95
N LEU A 94 -0.67 -20.95 -6.12
CA LEU A 94 -1.63 -19.84 -6.25
C LEU A 94 -3.07 -20.34 -6.41
N THR A 95 -3.33 -21.58 -6.02
CA THR A 95 -4.68 -22.13 -5.96
C THR A 95 -5.23 -21.83 -4.56
N GLY A 96 -6.35 -21.10 -4.49
CA GLY A 96 -7.00 -20.84 -3.20
C GLY A 96 -7.38 -22.15 -2.51
N ALA A 97 -7.48 -22.15 -1.18
CA ALA A 97 -8.04 -23.29 -0.48
C ALA A 97 -9.42 -23.60 -1.07
N GLN A 98 -9.59 -24.80 -1.64
CA GLN A 98 -10.89 -25.24 -2.11
C GLN A 98 -11.82 -25.31 -0.88
N GLU A 99 -12.93 -24.58 -0.92
CA GLU A 99 -14.07 -24.81 -0.02
C GLU A 99 -14.61 -26.24 -0.19
#